data_AF-A0A182XPF6-F1
#
_entry.id   AF-A0A182XPF6-F1
#
_cell.length_a   1.000
_cell.length_b   1.000
_cell.length_c   1.000
_cell.angle_alpha   90.00
_cell.angle_beta   90.00
_cell.angle_gamma   90.00
#
_symmetry.space_group_name_H-M   'P 1'
#
loop_
_entity.id
_entity.type
_entity.pdbx_description
1 polymer ?
#
loop_
_entity_poly.entity_id
_entity_poly.type
_entity_poly.pdbx_seq_one_letter_code
_entity_poly.pdbx_strand_id
1 'polypeptide(L)'
;FLEEASLETDPESAKLRDSLRTWFIRNKVARSGSNNLLGILRKASSLSAFSSLPQDVRTLLKAPVNVSEQITKVSGGGEMWYQGVKCCFQHYFRDVDVLEDVYELNLSVDGIPIYNRSAIQMWPILMQLHNMPNVPV
;
A
#
# COMPACT_ATOMS: atom_id res chain seq x y z
N PHE A 1 6.98 15.77 5.58
CA PHE A 1 8.27 16.10 4.94
C PHE A 1 9.32 15.96 6.02
N LEU A 2 9.89 14.77 6.18
CA LEU A 2 11.06 14.54 7.02
C LEU A 2 12.16 14.09 6.07
N GLU A 3 13.29 14.78 6.14
CA GLU A 3 14.52 14.50 5.41
C GLU A 3 14.82 13.00 5.45
N GLU A 4 14.74 12.34 4.29
CA GLU A 4 15.42 11.08 4.09
C GLU A 4 16.91 11.38 4.18
N ALA A 5 17.52 11.03 5.32
CA ALA A 5 18.96 10.87 5.40
C ALA A 5 19.36 9.87 4.31
N SER A 6 19.98 10.39 3.25
CA SER A 6 20.54 9.62 2.14
C SER A 6 21.69 8.76 2.67
N LEU A 7 21.36 7.59 3.21
CA LEU A 7 22.31 6.50 3.33
C LEU A 7 22.69 6.14 1.89
N GLU A 8 23.91 6.47 1.48
CA GLU A 8 24.48 6.02 0.21
C GLU A 8 24.35 4.51 0.14
N THR A 9 23.32 4.05 -0.55
CA THR A 9 22.97 2.65 -0.64
C THR A 9 23.68 2.12 -1.87
N ASP A 10 24.59 1.17 -1.69
CA ASP A 10 25.30 0.50 -2.77
C ASP A 10 24.31 0.08 -3.89
N PRO A 11 24.58 0.40 -5.17
CA PRO A 11 23.63 0.23 -6.27
C PRO A 11 23.17 -1.21 -6.46
N GLU A 12 24.04 -2.19 -6.20
CA GLU A 12 23.68 -3.62 -6.27
C GLU A 12 22.73 -4.01 -5.14
N SER A 13 22.95 -3.49 -3.93
CA SER A 13 22.04 -3.70 -2.81
C SER A 13 20.64 -3.09 -3.04
N ALA A 14 20.56 -1.93 -3.70
CA ALA A 14 19.28 -1.33 -4.08
C ALA A 14 18.52 -2.18 -5.11
N LYS A 15 19.22 -2.64 -6.17
CA LYS A 15 18.65 -3.51 -7.21
C LYS A 15 18.16 -4.84 -6.66
N LEU A 16 18.91 -5.43 -5.73
CA LEU A 16 18.50 -6.65 -5.04
C LEU A 16 17.21 -6.42 -4.22
N ARG A 17 17.15 -5.33 -3.45
CA ARG A 17 15.96 -5.00 -2.64
C ARG A 17 14.73 -4.83 -3.51
N ASP A 18 14.84 -4.13 -4.64
CA ASP A 18 13.73 -3.94 -5.57
C ASP A 18 13.30 -5.24 -6.27
N SER A 19 14.25 -6.12 -6.58
CA SER A 19 13.97 -7.43 -7.15
C SER A 19 13.23 -8.33 -6.16
N LEU A 20 13.69 -8.39 -4.90
CA LEU A 20 13.04 -9.13 -3.82
C LEU A 20 11.65 -8.57 -3.52
N ARG A 21 11.51 -7.25 -3.48
CA ARG A 21 10.21 -6.57 -3.29
C ARG A 21 9.22 -6.98 -4.38
N THR A 22 9.64 -6.89 -5.64
CA THR A 22 8.81 -7.28 -6.79
C THR A 22 8.43 -8.75 -6.72
N TRP A 23 9.37 -9.62 -6.35
CA TRP A 23 9.13 -11.05 -6.22
C TRP A 23 8.12 -11.38 -5.12
N PHE A 24 8.24 -10.77 -3.94
CA PHE A 24 7.28 -10.97 -2.85
C PHE A 24 5.86 -10.53 -3.21
N ILE A 25 5.73 -9.36 -3.87
CA ILE A 25 4.43 -8.82 -4.29
C ILE A 25 3.79 -9.75 -5.33
N ARG A 26 4.55 -10.16 -6.37
CA ARG A 26 4.04 -11.00 -7.45
C ARG A 26 3.60 -12.39 -6.98
N ASN A 27 4.35 -12.99 -6.06
CA ASN A 27 4.11 -14.36 -5.61
C ASN A 27 3.17 -14.46 -4.39
N LYS A 28 2.69 -13.33 -3.86
CA LYS A 28 1.79 -13.27 -2.68
C LYS A 28 2.29 -14.14 -1.52
N VAL A 29 3.61 -14.16 -1.31
CA VAL A 29 4.23 -15.03 -0.30
C VAL A 29 3.77 -14.60 1.09
N ALA A 30 3.38 -15.58 1.92
CA ALA A 30 2.97 -15.32 3.29
C ALA A 30 4.08 -14.59 4.07
N ARG A 31 3.69 -13.64 4.91
CA ARG A 31 4.62 -12.80 5.69
C ARG A 31 5.65 -13.60 6.48
N SER A 32 5.23 -14.71 7.09
CA SER A 32 6.11 -15.62 7.83
C SER A 32 7.19 -16.22 6.93
N GLY A 33 6.82 -16.71 5.75
CA GLY A 33 7.74 -17.22 4.74
C GLY A 33 8.73 -16.16 4.26
N SER A 34 8.24 -14.95 3.99
CA SER A 34 9.07 -13.82 3.56
C SER A 34 10.09 -13.40 4.62
N ASN A 35 9.67 -13.31 5.89
CA ASN A 35 10.57 -12.99 7.00
C ASN A 35 11.61 -14.08 7.25
N ASN A 36 11.23 -15.37 7.11
CA ASN A 36 12.17 -16.48 7.19
C ASN A 36 13.22 -16.40 6.09
N LEU A 37 12.81 -16.13 4.84
CA LEU A 37 13.73 -15.96 3.72
C LEU A 37 14.70 -14.78 3.96
N LEU A 38 14.20 -13.62 4.38
CA LEU A 38 15.05 -12.47 4.73
C LEU A 38 16.02 -12.81 5.87
N GLY A 39 15.57 -13.59 6.86
CA GLY A 39 16.42 -14.09 7.93
C GLY A 39 17.55 -14.99 7.44
N ILE A 40 17.28 -15.88 6.48
CA ILE A 40 18.28 -16.75 5.85
C ILE A 40 19.30 -15.89 5.07
N LEU A 41 18.81 -14.99 4.20
CA LEU A 41 19.66 -14.15 3.36
C LEU A 41 20.59 -13.26 4.19
N ARG A 42 20.08 -12.65 5.27
CA ARG A 42 20.89 -11.83 6.19
C ARG A 42 21.97 -12.62 6.93
N LYS A 43 21.73 -13.91 7.21
CA LYS A 43 22.70 -14.80 7.86
C LYS A 43 23.79 -15.27 6.90
N ALA A 44 23.52 -15.26 5.59
CA ALA A 44 24.52 -15.50 4.55
C ALA A 44 25.43 -14.25 4.43
N SER A 45 26.26 -14.02 5.45
CA SER A 45 27.09 -12.84 5.66
C SER A 45 28.24 -12.64 4.66
N SER A 46 28.42 -13.57 3.71
CA SER A 46 29.46 -13.50 2.69
C SER A 46 29.25 -12.40 1.65
N LEU A 47 28.06 -11.79 1.57
CA LEU A 47 27.76 -10.71 0.64
C LEU A 47 27.26 -9.47 1.41
N SER A 48 27.99 -8.37 1.26
CA SER A 48 27.63 -7.06 1.83
C SER A 48 26.24 -6.59 1.37
N ALA A 49 25.80 -7.00 0.18
CA ALA A 49 24.47 -6.69 -0.34
C ALA A 49 23.32 -7.29 0.51
N PHE A 50 23.56 -8.36 1.27
CA PHE A 50 22.53 -8.99 2.12
C PHE A 50 22.48 -8.41 3.53
N SER A 51 23.54 -7.78 4.03
CA SER A 51 23.57 -7.19 5.37
C SER A 51 22.62 -5.99 5.49
N SER A 52 22.35 -5.29 4.38
CA SER A 52 21.42 -4.16 4.30
C SER A 52 19.94 -4.55 4.17
N LEU A 53 19.63 -5.86 4.08
CA LEU A 53 18.25 -6.32 4.03
C LEU A 53 17.54 -6.13 5.39
N PRO A 54 16.28 -5.67 5.39
CA PRO A 54 15.52 -5.55 6.63
C PRO A 54 15.09 -6.92 7.15
N GLN A 55 14.85 -7.00 8.45
CA GLN A 55 14.36 -8.22 9.10
C GLN A 55 12.86 -8.46 8.84
N ASP A 56 12.07 -7.39 8.75
CA ASP A 56 10.64 -7.46 8.46
C ASP A 56 10.39 -7.12 6.99
N VAL A 57 9.70 -8.01 6.28
CA VAL A 57 9.30 -7.81 4.89
C VAL A 57 8.49 -6.52 4.71
N ARG A 58 7.74 -6.04 5.72
CA ARG A 58 7.03 -4.76 5.62
C ARG A 58 7.96 -3.57 5.36
N THR A 59 9.14 -3.58 5.97
CA THR A 59 10.16 -2.55 5.76
C THR A 59 10.73 -2.64 4.35
N LEU A 60 10.89 -3.85 3.81
CA LEU A 60 11.31 -4.05 2.42
C LEU A 60 10.23 -3.57 1.43
N LEU A 61 8.96 -3.85 1.73
CA LEU A 61 7.81 -3.47 0.92
C LEU A 61 7.46 -1.98 1.02
N LYS A 62 8.19 -1.19 1.83
CA LYS A 62 7.92 0.22 2.14
C LYS A 62 6.45 0.44 2.50
N ALA A 63 5.92 -0.35 3.43
CA ALA A 63 4.59 -0.09 3.96
C ALA A 63 4.55 1.35 4.52
N PRO A 64 3.50 2.14 4.23
CA PRO A 64 3.44 3.52 4.67
C PRO A 64 3.50 3.58 6.20
N VAL A 65 4.52 4.27 6.73
CA VAL A 65 4.82 4.32 8.17
C VAL A 65 4.09 5.48 8.87
N ASN A 66 3.69 6.50 8.10
CA ASN A 66 3.08 7.74 8.59
C ASN A 66 1.62 7.88 8.13
N VAL A 67 0.84 6.79 8.18
CA VAL A 67 -0.58 6.83 7.79
C VAL A 67 -1.38 7.77 8.71
N SER A 68 -1.01 7.84 10.00
CA SER A 68 -1.66 8.72 10.98
C SER A 68 -1.52 10.21 10.66
N GLU A 69 -0.43 10.63 10.02
CA GLU A 69 -0.23 12.02 9.59
C GLU A 69 -1.13 12.42 8.41
N GLN A 70 -1.67 11.42 7.69
CA GLN A 70 -2.58 11.62 6.55
C GLN A 70 -4.05 11.56 6.99
N ILE A 71 -4.32 11.32 8.27
CA ILE A 71 -5.68 11.33 8.82
C ILE A 71 -6.11 12.79 9.01
N THR A 72 -7.26 13.13 8.44
CA THR A 72 -7.83 14.47 8.51
C THR A 72 -9.07 14.46 9.39
N LYS A 73 -9.27 15.54 10.16
CA LYS A 73 -10.51 15.73 10.92
C LYS A 73 -11.63 16.16 9.97
N VAL A 74 -12.81 15.58 10.15
CA VAL A 74 -13.99 15.91 9.34
C VAL A 74 -14.86 16.93 10.08
N SER A 75 -15.40 17.89 9.34
CA SER A 75 -16.39 18.84 9.87
C SER A 75 -17.63 18.06 10.32
N GLY A 76 -17.96 18.14 11.61
CA GLY A 76 -19.03 17.34 12.23
C GLY A 76 -18.52 16.21 13.14
N GLY A 77 -17.20 16.02 13.22
CA GLY A 77 -16.56 15.03 14.08
C GLY A 77 -16.08 13.80 13.31
N GLY A 78 -15.18 13.04 13.94
CA GLY A 78 -14.55 11.88 13.32
C GLY A 78 -13.26 12.20 12.55
N GLU A 79 -12.66 11.14 12.04
CA GLU A 79 -11.35 11.12 11.41
C GLU A 79 -11.47 10.36 10.08
N MET A 80 -10.90 10.91 9.02
CA MET A 80 -10.93 10.36 7.67
C MET A 80 -9.52 10.16 7.14
N TRP A 81 -9.28 8.97 6.59
CA TRP A 81 -8.11 8.68 5.78
C TRP A 81 -8.54 8.43 4.33
N TYR A 82 -7.91 9.15 3.39
CA TYR A 82 -8.17 9.00 1.96
C TYR A 82 -6.88 9.20 1.17
N GLN A 83 -6.51 8.22 0.36
CA GLN A 83 -5.26 8.25 -0.44
C GLN A 83 -5.49 8.52 -1.94
N GLY A 84 -6.72 8.83 -2.34
CA GLY A 84 -7.04 9.07 -3.74
C GLY A 84 -7.30 7.79 -4.55
N VAL A 85 -8.15 7.92 -5.57
CA VAL A 85 -8.45 6.85 -6.56
C VAL A 85 -7.86 7.15 -7.94
N LYS A 86 -7.27 8.34 -8.11
CA LYS A 86 -6.72 8.84 -9.37
C LYS A 86 -5.72 7.88 -10.00
N CYS A 87 -4.77 7.37 -9.21
CA CYS A 87 -3.75 6.44 -9.71
C CYS A 87 -4.37 5.14 -10.23
N CYS A 88 -5.39 4.61 -9.52
CA CYS A 88 -6.12 3.41 -9.93
C CYS A 88 -6.78 3.62 -11.30
N PHE A 89 -7.50 4.74 -11.48
CA PHE A 89 -8.12 5.07 -12.75
C PHE A 89 -7.11 5.31 -13.87
N GLN A 90 -6.06 6.11 -13.63
CA GLN A 90 -5.02 6.37 -14.63
C GLN A 90 -4.28 5.10 -15.04
N HIS A 91 -4.15 4.13 -14.13
CA HIS A 91 -3.55 2.85 -14.45
C HIS A 91 -4.50 1.96 -15.26
N TYR A 92 -5.76 1.87 -14.85
CA TYR A 92 -6.77 1.05 -15.53
C TYR A 92 -7.08 1.54 -16.95
N PHE A 93 -7.30 2.85 -17.12
CA PHE A 93 -7.65 3.47 -18.39
C PHE A 93 -6.44 3.81 -19.28
N ARG A 94 -5.23 3.35 -18.92
CA ARG A 94 -4.04 3.64 -19.72
C ARG A 94 -4.13 3.09 -21.14
N ASP A 95 -4.64 1.87 -21.26
CA ASP A 95 -4.66 1.09 -22.50
C ASP A 95 -6.11 0.77 -22.93
N VAL A 96 -7.08 1.53 -22.41
CA VAL A 96 -8.50 1.40 -22.76
C VAL A 96 -8.90 2.61 -23.57
N ASP A 97 -9.46 2.38 -24.75
CA ASP A 97 -10.07 3.45 -25.55
C ASP A 97 -11.31 3.98 -24.80
N VAL A 98 -11.15 5.17 -24.22
CA VAL A 98 -12.23 5.86 -23.52
C VAL A 98 -13.23 6.37 -24.55
N LEU A 99 -14.41 5.75 -24.59
CA LEU A 99 -15.51 6.13 -25.48
C LEU A 99 -16.41 7.23 -24.90
N GLU A 100 -16.36 7.44 -23.58
CA GLU A 100 -17.24 8.36 -22.84
C GLU A 100 -16.41 9.43 -22.10
N ASP A 101 -16.87 10.69 -22.19
CA ASP A 101 -16.24 11.82 -21.50
C ASP A 101 -16.73 12.01 -20.05
N VAL A 102 -17.78 11.29 -19.65
CA VAL A 102 -18.42 11.42 -18.33
C VAL A 102 -18.61 10.05 -17.72
N TYR A 103 -18.18 9.91 -16.47
CA TYR A 103 -18.34 8.69 -15.70
C TYR A 103 -19.22 8.94 -14.47
N GLU A 104 -20.15 8.02 -14.23
CA GLU A 104 -20.98 8.02 -13.03
C GLU A 104 -20.37 7.12 -11.95
N LEU A 105 -20.43 7.58 -10.70
CA LEU A 105 -19.89 6.87 -9.54
C LEU A 105 -21.00 6.51 -8.57
N ASN A 106 -21.08 5.23 -8.22
CA ASN A 106 -21.87 4.76 -7.10
C ASN A 106 -20.98 4.84 -5.85
N LEU A 107 -21.40 5.63 -4.85
CA LEU A 107 -20.74 5.76 -3.56
C LEU A 107 -21.64 5.23 -2.45
N SER A 108 -21.06 4.45 -1.54
CA SER A 108 -21.73 4.00 -0.33
C SER A 108 -20.83 4.23 0.88
N VAL A 109 -21.42 4.78 1.94
CA VAL A 109 -20.74 5.02 3.20
C VAL A 109 -21.66 4.53 4.31
N ASP A 110 -21.24 3.51 5.05
CA ASP A 110 -22.04 2.90 6.11
C ASP A 110 -21.20 2.71 7.38
N GLY A 111 -21.82 2.83 8.54
CA GLY A 111 -21.15 2.76 9.84
C GLY A 111 -21.09 1.34 10.37
N ILE A 112 -19.89 0.77 10.47
CA ILE A 112 -19.66 -0.57 11.02
C ILE A 112 -19.07 -0.45 12.43
N PRO A 113 -19.69 -1.03 13.47
CA PRO A 113 -19.11 -1.05 14.82
C PRO A 113 -17.78 -1.81 14.83
N ILE A 114 -16.72 -1.19 15.34
CA ILE A 114 -15.42 -1.87 15.48
C ILE A 114 -15.43 -2.79 16.71
N TYR A 115 -16.19 -2.41 17.74
CA TYR A 115 -16.27 -3.16 19.00
C TYR A 115 -17.72 -3.28 19.47
N ASN A 116 -18.09 -4.45 20.00
CA ASN A 116 -19.46 -4.76 20.44
C ASN A 116 -20.01 -3.85 21.56
N ARG A 117 -19.16 -3.07 22.25
CA ARG A 117 -19.55 -2.20 23.37
C ARG A 117 -18.96 -0.79 23.30
N SER A 118 -18.54 -0.35 22.12
CA SER A 118 -18.03 1.01 21.91
C SER A 118 -18.97 1.77 20.98
N ALA A 119 -19.05 3.10 21.17
CA ALA A 119 -19.70 3.99 20.21
C ALA A 119 -18.85 4.25 18.96
N ILE A 120 -17.62 3.72 18.90
CA ILE A 120 -16.71 3.89 17.76
C ILE A 120 -17.19 3.06 16.57
N GLN A 121 -17.37 3.75 15.45
CA GLN A 121 -17.74 3.17 14.16
C GLN A 121 -16.66 3.45 13.12
N MET A 122 -16.42 2.48 12.24
CA MET A 122 -15.66 2.66 11.00
C MET A 122 -16.63 2.89 9.86
N TRP A 123 -16.37 3.92 9.05
CA TRP A 123 -17.21 4.28 7.90
C TRP A 123 -16.44 4.02 6.61
N PRO A 124 -16.39 2.77 6.09
CA PRO A 124 -15.79 2.51 4.78
C PRO A 124 -16.49 3.32 3.68
N ILE A 125 -15.69 3.96 2.84
CA ILE A 125 -16.16 4.58 1.61
C ILE A 125 -15.99 3.53 0.51
N LEU A 126 -17.09 2.94 0.08
CA LEU A 126 -17.15 2.01 -1.04
C LEU A 126 -17.46 2.79 -2.31
N MET A 127 -16.75 2.47 -3.39
CA MET A 127 -16.91 3.13 -4.68
C MET A 127 -16.98 2.10 -5.80
N GLN A 128 -17.88 2.34 -6.75
CA GLN A 128 -17.96 1.56 -7.98
C GLN A 128 -18.24 2.50 -9.15
N LEU A 129 -17.57 2.25 -10.28
CA LEU A 129 -17.88 2.95 -11.52
C LEU A 129 -19.18 2.36 -12.11
N HIS A 130 -20.17 3.22 -12.35
CA HIS A 130 -21.46 2.82 -12.87
C HIS A 130 -21.29 2.13 -14.23
N ASN A 131 -22.05 1.06 -14.48
CA ASN A 131 -21.93 0.20 -15.66
C ASN A 131 -20.55 -0.43 -15.93
N MET A 132 -19.59 -0.34 -14.99
CA MET A 132 -18.25 -0.91 -15.13
C MET A 132 -17.82 -1.68 -13.86
N PRO A 133 -18.41 -2.86 -13.60
CA PRO A 133 -18.14 -3.65 -12.40
C PRO A 133 -16.72 -4.23 -12.33
N ASN A 134 -15.99 -4.25 -13.45
CA ASN A 134 -14.65 -4.84 -13.55
C ASN A 134 -13.52 -3.83 -13.30
N VAL A 135 -13.83 -2.55 -13.10
CA VAL A 135 -12.84 -1.53 -12.78
C VAL A 135 -12.44 -1.68 -11.31
N PRO A 136 -11.15 -1.89 -10.99
CA PRO A 136 -10.69 -2.02 -9.62
C PRO A 136 -10.66 -0.65 -8.96
N VAL A 137 -11.56 -0.46 -7.98
CA VAL A 137 -11.67 0.74 -7.14
C VAL A 137 -11.95 0.38 -5.69
#